data_AF-A6G9E3-F1
#
_entry.id   AF-A6G9E3-F1
#
_cell.length_a   1.000
_cell.length_b   1.000
_cell.length_c   1.000
_cell.angle_alpha   90.00
_cell.angle_beta   90.00
_cell.angle_gamma   90.00
#
_symmetry.space_group_name_H-M   'P 1'
#
loop_
_entity.id
_entity.type
_entity.pdbx_description
1 polymer ?
#
loop_
_entity_poly.entity_id
_entity_poly.type
_entity_poly.pdbx_seq_one_letter_code
_entity_poly.pdbx_strand_id
1 'polypeptide(L)'
;MNVELERRRSAPAHERTSDVTRTRGWLAGVLGGAAALAAVLAVELSVGGAASLGPSRALSPPHTEAGLSCESCHRSPEESGAEQGEAAAIAEACVGCHGPHPSTRPGHRRMAAEGRLGCPTCHAIHDGHGGVTLTTGAATTRWRDGASWALPASAGVPEWTGARQHVALVEVSACARCHEPTRSDDPMAYCIGARRPGEGPLDPRTPALCFDEHQPLLDAAGTERAAAWELAR
;
A
#
# COMPACT_ATOMS: atom_id res chain seq x y z
N MET A 1 6.12 -18.86 84.16
CA MET A 1 5.43 -17.56 84.30
C MET A 1 5.69 -16.79 83.02
N ASN A 2 4.73 -16.80 82.09
CA ASN A 2 4.84 -16.11 80.80
C ASN A 2 4.03 -14.81 80.88
N VAL A 3 4.70 -13.68 80.64
CA VAL A 3 4.07 -12.36 80.57
C VAL A 3 3.73 -12.10 79.11
N GLU A 4 2.44 -12.08 78.80
CA GLU A 4 1.91 -11.78 77.48
C GLU A 4 1.81 -10.25 77.32
N LEU A 5 2.75 -9.68 76.57
CA LEU A 5 2.77 -8.25 76.26
C LEU A 5 1.83 -7.95 75.10
N GLU A 6 0.68 -7.34 75.42
CA GLU A 6 -0.36 -6.93 74.49
C GLU A 6 0.15 -5.81 73.57
N ARG A 7 0.47 -6.18 72.32
CA ARG A 7 1.02 -5.27 71.31
C ARG A 7 -0.12 -4.49 70.64
N ARG A 8 -0.54 -3.38 71.25
CA ARG A 8 -1.48 -2.42 70.62
C ARG A 8 -0.85 -1.78 69.39
N ARG A 9 -1.43 -2.03 68.22
CA ARG A 9 -1.10 -1.32 66.97
C ARG A 9 -1.90 -0.02 66.94
N SER A 10 -1.22 1.11 67.10
CA SER A 10 -1.81 2.43 66.84
C SER A 10 -1.57 2.78 65.37
N ALA A 11 -2.64 2.88 64.58
CA ALA A 11 -2.54 3.35 63.21
C ALA A 11 -2.31 4.88 63.22
N PRO A 12 -1.34 5.40 62.44
CA PRO A 12 -1.11 6.83 62.37
C PRO A 12 -2.34 7.54 61.80
N ALA A 13 -2.73 8.66 62.42
CA ALA A 13 -3.84 9.48 61.95
C ALA A 13 -3.52 10.06 60.57
N HIS A 14 -4.50 10.02 59.67
CA HIS A 14 -4.37 10.51 58.30
C HIS A 14 -4.21 12.04 58.28
N GLU A 15 -2.97 12.52 58.18
CA GLU A 15 -2.67 13.93 57.90
C GLU A 15 -3.03 14.25 56.45
N ARG A 16 -3.85 15.28 56.24
CA ARG A 16 -4.09 15.83 54.89
C ARG A 16 -2.81 16.53 54.42
N THR A 17 -1.97 15.83 53.66
CA THR A 17 -0.86 16.47 52.94
C THR A 17 -1.41 17.25 51.75
N SER A 18 -0.77 18.38 51.42
CA SER A 18 -1.23 19.33 50.38
C SER A 18 -1.03 18.84 48.93
N ASP A 19 -0.77 17.55 48.74
CA ASP A 19 -0.51 16.96 47.42
C ASP A 19 -1.72 17.00 46.49
N VAL A 20 -2.93 17.19 47.03
CA VAL A 20 -4.18 17.22 46.25
C VAL A 20 -4.55 18.62 45.74
N THR A 21 -3.86 19.69 46.15
CA THR A 21 -4.21 21.08 45.76
C THR A 21 -3.23 21.74 44.78
N ARG A 22 -2.20 21.03 44.31
CA ARG A 22 -1.34 21.50 43.20
C ARG A 22 -1.97 21.29 41.82
N THR A 23 -3.23 21.69 41.67
CA THR A 23 -3.94 21.72 40.38
C THR A 23 -3.30 22.67 39.37
N ARG A 24 -2.46 23.61 39.83
CA ARG A 24 -1.70 24.52 38.97
C ARG A 24 -0.74 23.82 38.00
N GLY A 25 -0.16 22.68 38.41
CA GLY A 25 0.71 21.88 37.53
C GLY A 25 -0.07 21.18 36.41
N TRP A 26 -1.28 20.70 36.72
CA TRP A 26 -2.12 20.01 35.75
C TRP A 26 -2.61 20.97 34.65
N LEU A 27 -3.04 22.17 35.01
CA LEU A 27 -3.49 23.16 34.04
C LEU A 27 -2.36 23.55 33.07
N ALA A 28 -1.15 23.78 33.58
CA ALA A 28 0.02 24.06 32.76
C ALA A 28 0.38 22.89 31.84
N GLY A 29 0.28 21.65 32.34
CA GLY A 29 0.50 20.44 31.53
C GLY A 29 -0.53 20.28 30.40
N VAL A 30 -1.82 20.51 30.68
CA VAL A 30 -2.89 20.43 29.67
C VAL A 30 -2.72 21.51 28.61
N LEU A 31 -2.43 22.75 29.02
CA LEU A 31 -2.20 23.85 28.07
C LEU A 31 -0.96 23.61 27.21
N GLY A 32 0.13 23.11 27.80
CA GLY A 32 1.33 22.73 27.08
C GLY A 32 1.09 21.61 26.06
N GLY A 33 0.36 20.56 26.47
CA GLY A 33 -0.03 19.47 25.58
C GLY A 33 -0.93 19.93 24.42
N ALA A 34 -1.92 20.77 24.72
CA ALA A 34 -2.81 21.33 23.70
C ALA A 34 -2.05 22.23 22.70
N ALA A 35 -1.13 23.07 23.18
CA ALA A 35 -0.30 23.91 22.31
C ALA A 35 0.64 23.08 21.42
N ALA A 36 1.24 22.02 21.95
CA ALA A 36 2.09 21.11 21.17
C ALA A 36 1.28 20.39 20.08
N LEU A 37 0.09 19.87 20.41
CA LEU A 37 -0.81 19.26 19.43
C LEU A 37 -1.23 20.25 18.34
N ALA A 38 -1.60 21.47 18.74
CA ALA A 38 -1.95 22.53 17.79
C ALA A 38 -0.80 22.90 16.86
N ALA A 39 0.45 22.94 17.37
CA ALA A 39 1.63 23.20 16.57
C ALA A 39 1.90 22.06 15.56
N VAL A 40 1.77 20.79 15.98
CA VAL A 40 1.89 19.64 15.07
C VAL A 40 0.85 19.70 13.96
N LEU A 41 -0.42 19.96 14.31
CA LEU A 41 -1.50 20.12 13.33
C LEU A 41 -1.26 21.30 12.38
N ALA A 42 -0.74 22.42 12.89
CA ALA A 42 -0.43 23.59 12.07
C ALA A 42 0.72 23.30 11.08
N VAL A 43 1.75 22.55 11.47
CA VAL A 43 2.84 22.14 10.58
C VAL A 43 2.32 21.19 9.49
N GLU A 44 1.52 20.19 9.86
CA GLU A 44 0.87 19.28 8.90
C GLU A 44 0.00 20.05 7.88
N LEU A 45 -0.79 21.02 8.35
CA LEU A 45 -1.66 21.82 7.47
C LEU A 45 -0.91 22.86 6.62
N SER A 46 0.20 23.43 7.10
CA SER A 46 0.89 24.54 6.44
C SER A 46 1.97 24.12 5.43
N VAL A 47 2.57 22.95 5.59
CA VAL A 47 3.61 22.43 4.66
C VAL A 47 2.99 21.79 3.41
N GLY A 48 1.67 21.87 3.22
CA GLY A 48 0.96 21.06 2.22
C GLY A 48 1.02 19.56 2.54
N GLY A 49 1.42 19.23 3.78
CA GLY A 49 1.61 17.90 4.33
C GLY A 49 0.33 17.25 4.84
N ALA A 50 -0.81 17.93 4.72
CA ALA A 50 -2.09 17.27 4.62
C ALA A 50 -2.11 16.44 3.33
N ALA A 51 -1.38 15.32 3.34
CA ALA A 51 -1.84 14.11 2.70
C ALA A 51 -3.31 14.01 3.08
N SER A 52 -4.17 14.33 2.12
CA SER A 52 -5.60 14.43 2.30
C SER A 52 -6.09 13.20 3.06
N LEU A 53 -6.42 13.37 4.35
CA LEU A 53 -7.34 12.48 5.04
C LEU A 53 -8.79 12.70 4.53
N GLY A 54 -8.95 13.51 3.47
CA GLY A 54 -10.18 13.66 2.72
C GLY A 54 -10.43 12.48 1.76
N PRO A 55 -11.65 12.38 1.22
CA PRO A 55 -12.17 11.26 0.43
C PRO A 55 -11.51 11.06 -0.96
N SER A 56 -10.33 11.62 -1.21
CA SER A 56 -9.67 11.58 -2.51
C SER A 56 -8.26 11.01 -2.39
N ARG A 57 -8.16 9.69 -2.16
CA ARG A 57 -6.92 9.00 -2.54
C ARG A 57 -6.79 9.09 -4.05
N ALA A 58 -5.61 9.49 -4.52
CA ALA A 58 -5.40 9.68 -5.95
C ALA A 58 -5.68 8.38 -6.70
N LEU A 59 -6.52 8.46 -7.73
CA LEU A 59 -6.59 7.39 -8.71
C LEU A 59 -5.29 7.40 -9.52
N SER A 60 -4.82 6.20 -9.85
CA SER A 60 -3.66 6.06 -10.72
C SER A 60 -3.88 6.77 -12.07
N PRO A 61 -2.83 7.30 -12.72
CA PRO A 61 -2.95 8.01 -13.99
C PRO A 61 -3.86 7.35 -15.03
N PRO A 62 -3.78 6.03 -15.34
CA PRO A 62 -4.64 5.44 -16.37
C PRO A 62 -6.15 5.52 -16.04
N HIS A 63 -6.53 5.41 -14.76
CA HIS A 63 -7.93 5.51 -14.35
C HIS A 63 -8.42 6.96 -14.33
N THR A 64 -7.56 7.90 -13.92
CA THR A 64 -7.86 9.34 -13.99
C THR A 64 -8.04 9.81 -15.43
N GLU A 65 -7.15 9.37 -16.34
CA GLU A 65 -7.22 9.71 -17.76
C GLU A 65 -8.45 9.09 -18.45
N ALA A 66 -8.92 7.94 -17.96
CA ALA A 66 -10.19 7.35 -18.38
C ALA A 66 -11.44 8.05 -17.80
N GLY A 67 -11.27 9.09 -16.97
CA GLY A 67 -12.37 9.85 -16.39
C GLY A 67 -13.16 9.10 -15.32
N LEU A 68 -12.55 8.11 -14.66
CA LEU A 68 -13.22 7.32 -13.63
C LEU A 68 -13.39 8.11 -12.32
N SER A 69 -14.47 7.80 -11.61
CA SER A 69 -14.78 8.30 -10.28
C SER A 69 -14.76 7.18 -9.24
N CYS A 70 -14.89 7.50 -7.95
CA CYS A 70 -14.94 6.51 -6.88
C CYS A 70 -16.08 5.49 -7.08
N GLU A 71 -17.23 5.96 -7.54
CA GLU A 71 -18.44 5.16 -7.82
C GLU A 71 -18.25 4.15 -8.97
N SER A 72 -17.21 4.35 -9.79
CA SER A 72 -16.87 3.39 -10.85
C SER A 72 -16.40 2.05 -10.28
N CYS A 73 -15.82 2.05 -9.07
CA CYS A 73 -15.30 0.86 -8.39
C CYS A 73 -16.06 0.54 -7.09
N HIS A 74 -16.47 1.57 -6.35
CA HIS A 74 -17.19 1.45 -5.09
C HIS A 74 -18.68 1.67 -5.34
N ARG A 75 -19.44 0.57 -5.45
CA ARG A 75 -20.90 0.63 -5.46
C ARG A 75 -21.45 0.55 -4.05
N SER A 76 -22.63 1.11 -3.82
CA SER A 76 -23.29 0.93 -2.54
C SER A 76 -23.60 -0.56 -2.29
N PRO A 77 -23.69 -1.00 -1.02
CA PRO A 77 -24.08 -2.38 -0.70
C PRO A 77 -25.41 -2.77 -1.34
N GLU A 78 -26.34 -1.83 -1.44
CA GLU A 78 -27.66 -2.00 -2.05
C GLU A 78 -27.58 -2.23 -3.57
N GLU A 79 -26.71 -1.50 -4.27
CA GLU A 79 -26.50 -1.63 -5.72
C GLU A 79 -25.64 -2.84 -6.10
N SER A 80 -24.66 -3.18 -5.27
CA SER A 80 -23.77 -4.30 -5.55
C SER A 80 -24.47 -5.66 -5.45
N GLY A 81 -25.60 -5.75 -4.72
CA GLY A 81 -26.27 -7.01 -4.43
C GLY A 81 -25.34 -8.07 -3.80
N ALA A 82 -24.18 -7.62 -3.31
CA ALA A 82 -23.05 -8.50 -3.05
C ALA A 82 -23.15 -9.08 -1.65
N GLU A 83 -23.73 -10.28 -1.54
CA GLU A 83 -23.54 -11.14 -0.37
C GLU A 83 -22.04 -11.44 -0.14
N GLN A 84 -21.20 -11.25 -1.17
CA GLN A 84 -19.78 -11.59 -1.23
C GLN A 84 -18.84 -10.50 -0.69
N GLY A 85 -19.37 -9.37 -0.23
CA GLY A 85 -18.60 -8.27 0.38
C GLY A 85 -17.93 -7.31 -0.61
N GLU A 86 -17.46 -6.17 -0.10
CA GLU A 86 -16.96 -5.03 -0.90
C GLU A 86 -15.79 -5.38 -1.83
N ALA A 87 -14.83 -6.20 -1.36
CA ALA A 87 -13.65 -6.56 -2.15
C ALA A 87 -14.00 -7.36 -3.43
N ALA A 88 -15.02 -8.22 -3.36
CA ALA A 88 -15.50 -8.98 -4.51
C ALA A 88 -16.20 -8.05 -5.52
N ALA A 89 -17.03 -7.13 -5.04
CA ALA A 89 -17.70 -6.14 -5.89
C ALA A 89 -16.70 -5.21 -6.62
N ILE A 90 -15.63 -4.80 -5.94
CA ILE A 90 -14.55 -4.01 -6.57
C ILE A 90 -13.83 -4.84 -7.65
N ALA A 91 -13.50 -6.11 -7.36
CA ALA A 91 -12.85 -6.98 -8.34
C ALA A 91 -13.73 -7.19 -9.58
N GLU A 92 -15.05 -7.32 -9.41
CA GLU A 92 -16.00 -7.40 -10.51
C GLU A 92 -16.02 -6.11 -11.34
N ALA A 93 -15.98 -4.93 -10.70
CA ALA A 93 -15.88 -3.66 -11.40
C ALA A 93 -14.62 -3.58 -12.29
N CYS A 94 -13.46 -4.06 -11.80
CA CYS A 94 -12.25 -4.16 -12.61
C CYS A 94 -12.46 -5.05 -13.85
N VAL A 95 -13.08 -6.22 -13.68
CA VAL A 95 -13.35 -7.16 -14.77
C VAL A 95 -14.30 -6.57 -15.81
N GLY A 96 -15.24 -5.70 -15.42
CA GLY A 96 -16.17 -5.03 -16.33
C GLY A 96 -15.48 -4.24 -17.45
N CYS A 97 -14.32 -3.63 -17.18
CA CYS A 97 -13.55 -2.88 -18.17
C CYS A 97 -12.35 -3.64 -18.74
N HIS A 98 -11.66 -4.46 -17.93
CA HIS A 98 -10.42 -5.14 -18.34
C HIS A 98 -10.63 -6.57 -18.87
N GLY A 99 -11.80 -7.15 -18.65
CA GLY A 99 -12.06 -8.57 -18.86
C GLY A 99 -11.41 -9.46 -17.79
N PRO A 100 -11.82 -10.74 -17.70
CA PRO A 100 -11.24 -11.66 -16.74
C PRO A 100 -9.86 -12.14 -17.21
N HIS A 101 -8.86 -12.01 -16.34
CA HIS A 101 -7.52 -12.55 -16.55
C HIS A 101 -7.01 -13.23 -15.27
N PRO A 102 -7.52 -14.45 -14.95
CA PRO A 102 -7.14 -15.14 -13.74
C PRO A 102 -5.64 -15.47 -13.75
N SER A 103 -5.10 -15.69 -12.56
CA SER A 103 -3.71 -16.09 -12.46
C SER A 103 -3.41 -17.37 -13.27
N THR A 104 -2.19 -17.56 -13.78
CA THR A 104 -1.73 -18.83 -14.35
C THR A 104 -1.08 -19.73 -13.30
N ARG A 105 -0.84 -19.20 -12.09
CA ARG A 105 -0.26 -19.95 -10.98
C ARG A 105 -1.34 -20.76 -10.26
N PRO A 106 -1.19 -22.09 -10.09
CA PRO A 106 -2.23 -22.93 -9.49
C PRO A 106 -2.71 -22.46 -8.11
N GLY A 107 -1.79 -21.98 -7.26
CA GLY A 107 -2.13 -21.48 -5.92
C GLY A 107 -3.02 -20.25 -5.96
N HIS A 108 -2.63 -19.24 -6.74
CA HIS A 108 -3.39 -18.00 -6.90
C HIS A 108 -4.72 -18.22 -7.64
N ARG A 109 -4.78 -19.10 -8.64
CA ARG A 109 -6.06 -19.52 -9.25
C ARG A 109 -7.04 -20.07 -8.23
N ARG A 110 -6.56 -20.97 -7.37
CA ARG A 110 -7.40 -21.56 -6.33
C ARG A 110 -7.89 -20.49 -5.35
N MET A 111 -7.01 -19.58 -4.91
CA MET A 111 -7.42 -18.48 -4.04
C MET A 111 -8.41 -17.52 -4.70
N ALA A 112 -8.26 -17.25 -5.99
CA ALA A 112 -9.21 -16.45 -6.75
C ALA A 112 -10.57 -17.14 -6.87
N ALA A 113 -10.60 -18.45 -7.14
CA ALA A 113 -11.83 -19.25 -7.16
C ALA A 113 -12.53 -19.31 -5.78
N GLU A 114 -11.76 -19.21 -4.69
CA GLU A 114 -12.25 -19.10 -3.32
C GLU A 114 -12.67 -17.66 -2.92
N GLY A 115 -12.55 -16.67 -3.82
CA GLY A 115 -12.84 -15.26 -3.52
C GLY A 115 -11.82 -14.58 -2.61
N ARG A 116 -10.68 -15.22 -2.33
CA ARG A 116 -9.64 -14.74 -1.41
C ARG A 116 -8.55 -13.90 -2.11
N LEU A 117 -8.56 -13.89 -3.45
CA LEU A 117 -7.63 -13.13 -4.28
C LEU A 117 -8.39 -12.45 -5.40
N GLY A 118 -8.40 -11.12 -5.41
CA GLY A 118 -9.00 -10.31 -6.48
C GLY A 118 -7.99 -9.35 -7.10
N CYS A 119 -8.37 -8.67 -8.18
CA CYS A 119 -7.56 -7.64 -8.84
C CYS A 119 -6.93 -6.63 -7.84
N PRO A 120 -7.69 -6.04 -6.89
CA PRO A 120 -7.12 -5.05 -5.96
C PRO A 120 -6.18 -5.66 -4.91
N THR A 121 -6.13 -6.99 -4.77
CA THR A 121 -5.17 -7.65 -3.86
C THR A 121 -3.73 -7.50 -4.36
N CYS A 122 -3.52 -7.48 -5.67
CA CYS A 122 -2.21 -7.29 -6.31
C CYS A 122 -2.03 -5.87 -6.86
N HIS A 123 -3.10 -5.25 -7.37
CA HIS A 123 -3.08 -3.91 -7.95
C HIS A 123 -3.78 -2.91 -7.03
N ALA A 124 -3.06 -2.42 -6.02
CA ALA A 124 -3.61 -1.57 -4.97
C ALA A 124 -3.81 -0.10 -5.42
N ILE A 125 -4.85 0.17 -6.23
CA ILE A 125 -5.10 1.43 -6.96
C ILE A 125 -4.86 2.72 -6.17
N HIS A 126 -5.15 2.71 -4.87
CA HIS A 126 -5.02 3.88 -4.01
C HIS A 126 -3.67 4.03 -3.31
N ASP A 127 -3.03 2.91 -2.95
CA ASP A 127 -1.80 2.88 -2.14
C ASP A 127 -0.82 1.87 -2.71
N GLY A 128 0.34 2.32 -3.17
CA GLY A 128 1.37 1.45 -3.74
C GLY A 128 1.08 0.96 -5.15
N HIS A 129 -0.02 1.41 -5.78
CA HIS A 129 -0.16 1.24 -7.23
C HIS A 129 0.83 2.16 -7.93
N GLY A 130 1.82 1.53 -8.53
CA GLY A 130 2.73 2.20 -9.44
C GLY A 130 2.63 1.59 -10.82
N GLY A 131 3.09 2.34 -11.80
CA GLY A 131 3.27 1.86 -13.15
C GLY A 131 4.33 2.66 -13.87
N VAL A 132 4.52 2.33 -15.13
CA VAL A 132 5.27 3.16 -16.07
C VAL A 132 4.33 3.65 -17.16
N THR A 133 4.61 4.83 -17.66
CA THR A 133 3.98 5.40 -18.84
C THR A 133 5.05 5.50 -19.91
N LEU A 134 4.81 4.80 -21.01
CA LEU A 134 5.63 4.83 -22.22
C LEU A 134 4.97 5.81 -23.20
N THR A 135 5.74 6.79 -23.66
CA THR A 135 5.25 7.83 -24.58
C THR A 135 6.30 8.04 -25.66
N THR A 136 5.88 8.00 -26.92
CA THR A 136 6.79 8.17 -28.05
C THR A 136 7.47 9.53 -28.05
N GLY A 137 8.79 9.53 -28.22
CA GLY A 137 9.62 10.74 -28.22
C GLY A 137 9.76 11.43 -26.86
N ALA A 138 9.33 10.78 -25.77
CA ALA A 138 9.43 11.31 -24.41
C ALA A 138 10.06 10.30 -23.45
N ALA A 139 10.62 10.80 -22.35
CA ALA A 139 11.17 9.93 -21.32
C ALA A 139 10.07 9.06 -20.68
N THR A 140 10.37 7.78 -20.50
CA THR A 140 9.51 6.87 -19.73
C THR A 140 9.28 7.45 -18.34
N THR A 141 8.03 7.54 -17.94
CA THR A 141 7.64 8.13 -16.66
C THR A 141 7.20 7.03 -15.70
N ARG A 142 7.83 6.94 -14.52
CA ARG A 142 7.36 6.13 -13.41
C ARG A 142 6.32 6.93 -12.64
N TRP A 143 5.24 6.29 -12.26
CA TRP A 143 4.21 6.90 -11.41
C TRP A 143 3.87 5.99 -10.24
N ARG A 144 3.49 6.60 -9.11
CA ARG A 144 3.16 5.92 -7.84
C ARG A 144 2.50 6.91 -6.88
N ASP A 145 1.44 6.51 -6.20
CA ASP A 145 0.80 7.30 -5.14
C ASP A 145 0.48 8.75 -5.56
N GLY A 146 0.01 8.93 -6.81
CA GLY A 146 -0.26 10.25 -7.40
C GLY A 146 0.97 11.06 -7.83
N ALA A 147 2.18 10.63 -7.47
CA ALA A 147 3.42 11.22 -7.95
C ALA A 147 3.85 10.60 -9.29
N SER A 148 4.57 11.38 -10.10
CA SER A 148 5.16 10.95 -11.37
C SER A 148 6.55 11.55 -11.55
N TRP A 149 7.49 10.77 -12.07
CA TRP A 149 8.85 11.22 -12.34
C TRP A 149 9.42 10.51 -13.57
N ALA A 150 10.25 11.23 -14.34
CA ALA A 150 10.95 10.64 -15.47
C ALA A 150 11.99 9.63 -14.97
N LEU A 151 12.04 8.46 -15.61
CA LEU A 151 13.14 7.53 -15.44
C LEU A 151 14.36 8.05 -16.20
N PRO A 152 15.57 7.88 -15.65
CA PRO A 152 16.79 8.29 -16.35
C PRO A 152 16.96 7.46 -17.63
N ALA A 153 17.45 8.08 -18.70
CA ALA A 153 17.73 7.36 -19.96
C ALA A 153 18.69 6.18 -19.78
N SER A 154 19.57 6.24 -18.77
CA SER A 154 20.49 5.16 -18.39
C SER A 154 19.81 3.94 -17.77
N ALA A 155 18.50 3.97 -17.53
CA ALA A 155 17.73 2.79 -17.09
C ALA A 155 17.67 1.70 -18.18
N GLY A 156 18.24 1.95 -19.37
CA GLY A 156 18.32 0.93 -20.42
C GLY A 156 16.97 0.65 -21.05
N VAL A 157 16.07 1.63 -21.03
CA VAL A 157 14.75 1.58 -21.65
C VAL A 157 14.87 2.04 -23.10
N PRO A 158 14.82 1.13 -24.10
CA PRO A 158 14.66 1.49 -25.50
C PRO A 158 13.58 2.55 -25.72
N GLU A 159 13.81 3.39 -26.72
CA GLU A 159 12.83 4.38 -27.15
C GLU A 159 11.53 3.67 -27.56
N TRP A 160 10.44 4.00 -26.87
CA TRP A 160 9.12 3.52 -27.22
C TRP A 160 8.63 4.25 -28.46
N THR A 161 8.16 3.52 -29.46
CA THR A 161 7.67 4.08 -30.74
C THR A 161 6.17 3.88 -30.95
N GLY A 162 5.49 3.21 -30.02
CA GLY A 162 4.07 2.89 -30.11
C GLY A 162 3.14 4.02 -29.64
N ALA A 163 1.84 3.71 -29.52
CA ALA A 163 0.91 4.60 -28.85
C ALA A 163 1.27 4.76 -27.37
N ARG A 164 0.87 5.87 -26.73
CA ARG A 164 1.09 6.06 -25.30
C ARG A 164 0.47 4.90 -24.52
N GLN A 165 1.27 4.24 -23.68
CA GLN A 165 0.89 3.02 -22.99
C GLN A 165 1.18 3.14 -21.49
N HIS A 166 0.20 2.77 -20.67
CA HIS A 166 0.39 2.58 -19.23
C HIS A 166 0.59 1.10 -18.93
N VAL A 167 1.61 0.79 -18.12
CA VAL A 167 1.89 -0.56 -17.64
C VAL A 167 1.88 -0.52 -16.11
N ALA A 168 0.87 -1.14 -15.51
CA ALA A 168 0.82 -1.32 -14.07
C ALA A 168 1.94 -2.26 -13.62
N LEU A 169 2.67 -1.88 -12.56
CA LEU A 169 3.62 -2.75 -11.88
C LEU A 169 3.01 -3.21 -10.55
N VAL A 170 3.23 -4.47 -10.19
CA VAL A 170 2.90 -4.99 -8.85
C VAL A 170 4.14 -4.85 -7.98
N GLU A 171 4.01 -4.25 -6.80
CA GLU A 171 5.15 -4.11 -5.87
C GLU A 171 5.29 -5.36 -4.99
N VAL A 172 6.52 -5.63 -4.53
CA VAL A 172 6.82 -6.74 -3.60
C VAL A 172 5.92 -6.72 -2.37
N SER A 173 5.56 -5.53 -1.86
CA SER A 173 4.65 -5.38 -0.72
C SER A 173 3.27 -6.03 -0.93
N ALA A 174 2.77 -6.07 -2.17
CA ALA A 174 1.51 -6.77 -2.46
C ALA A 174 1.68 -8.29 -2.32
N CYS A 175 2.82 -8.82 -2.77
CA CYS A 175 3.15 -10.24 -2.69
C CYS A 175 3.47 -10.68 -1.25
N ALA A 176 4.07 -9.80 -0.44
CA ALA A 176 4.46 -10.06 0.95
C ALA A 176 3.28 -10.36 1.90
N ARG A 177 2.03 -10.26 1.42
CA ARG A 177 0.84 -10.69 2.16
C ARG A 177 0.69 -12.22 2.21
N CYS A 178 1.23 -12.92 1.21
CA CYS A 178 1.15 -14.37 1.08
C CYS A 178 2.53 -15.05 0.99
N HIS A 179 3.56 -14.25 0.68
CA HIS A 179 4.93 -14.69 0.52
C HIS A 179 5.83 -14.05 1.57
N GLU A 180 6.99 -14.65 1.78
CA GLU A 180 8.11 -14.09 2.52
C GLU A 180 9.25 -13.80 1.52
N PRO A 181 9.29 -12.61 0.89
CA PRO A 181 10.22 -12.32 -0.21
C PRO A 181 11.70 -12.36 0.20
N THR A 182 12.00 -12.33 1.49
CA THR A 182 13.36 -12.43 2.00
C THR A 182 13.88 -13.87 2.08
N ARG A 183 12.98 -14.86 2.04
CA ARG A 183 13.33 -16.28 2.04
C ARG A 183 13.73 -16.74 0.65
N SER A 184 14.90 -17.36 0.55
CA SER A 184 15.41 -17.89 -0.72
C SER A 184 14.64 -19.11 -1.24
N ASP A 185 13.87 -19.78 -0.39
CA ASP A 185 12.98 -20.89 -0.76
C ASP A 185 11.54 -20.46 -1.06
N ASP A 186 11.23 -19.17 -0.92
CA ASP A 186 9.94 -18.63 -1.32
C ASP A 186 9.89 -18.49 -2.86
N PRO A 187 8.82 -18.95 -3.55
CA PRO A 187 8.69 -18.78 -5.00
C PRO A 187 8.77 -17.33 -5.49
N MET A 188 8.47 -16.35 -4.63
CA MET A 188 8.61 -14.92 -4.91
C MET A 188 10.08 -14.49 -5.06
N ALA A 189 11.04 -15.24 -4.52
CA ALA A 189 12.47 -14.96 -4.68
C ALA A 189 12.90 -14.95 -6.16
N TYR A 190 12.21 -15.69 -7.03
CA TYR A 190 12.43 -15.67 -8.49
C TYR A 190 11.79 -14.46 -9.19
N CYS A 191 10.86 -13.81 -8.50
CA CYS A 191 10.10 -12.65 -9.00
C CYS A 191 10.71 -11.33 -8.55
N ILE A 192 11.69 -11.33 -7.67
CA ILE A 192 12.46 -10.13 -7.31
C ILE A 192 13.80 -10.29 -8.01
N GLY A 193 14.18 -9.33 -8.87
CA GLY A 193 15.40 -9.44 -9.68
C GLY A 193 16.63 -9.81 -8.84
N ALA A 194 17.65 -10.38 -9.49
CA ALA A 194 18.88 -10.78 -8.81
C ALA A 194 19.45 -9.61 -8.01
N ARG A 195 19.43 -9.74 -6.67
CA ARG A 195 19.96 -8.72 -5.76
C ARG A 195 21.47 -8.67 -5.89
N ARG A 196 22.05 -7.47 -5.99
CA ARG A 196 23.51 -7.35 -6.00
C ARG A 196 24.07 -7.64 -4.60
N PRO A 197 25.22 -8.32 -4.49
CA PRO A 197 25.89 -8.47 -3.21
C PRO A 197 26.12 -7.10 -2.55
N GLY A 198 25.67 -6.95 -1.30
CA GLY A 198 25.80 -5.70 -0.55
C GLY A 198 24.63 -4.72 -0.70
N GLU A 199 23.61 -5.01 -1.52
CA GLU A 199 22.34 -4.28 -1.43
C GLU A 199 21.71 -4.50 -0.05
N GLY A 200 21.10 -3.45 0.52
CA GLY A 200 20.51 -3.45 1.86
C GLY A 200 19.29 -4.38 2.01
N PRO A 201 18.32 -4.09 2.89
CA PRO A 201 17.04 -4.79 2.87
C PRO A 201 16.32 -4.64 1.52
N LEU A 202 15.49 -5.61 1.15
CA LEU A 202 14.62 -5.51 -0.03
C LEU A 202 13.63 -4.37 0.18
N ASP A 203 13.55 -3.44 -0.77
CA ASP A 203 12.56 -2.36 -0.71
C ASP A 203 11.17 -2.95 -1.02
N PRO A 204 10.17 -2.80 -0.13
CA PRO A 204 8.79 -3.24 -0.38
C PRO A 204 8.17 -2.61 -1.65
N ARG A 205 8.75 -1.52 -2.16
CA ARG A 205 8.33 -0.80 -3.37
C ARG A 205 8.99 -1.31 -4.64
N THR A 206 9.92 -2.26 -4.53
CA THR A 206 10.53 -2.90 -5.70
C THR A 206 9.42 -3.56 -6.54
N PRO A 207 9.36 -3.32 -7.85
CA PRO A 207 8.46 -4.04 -8.74
C PRO A 207 8.77 -5.54 -8.77
N ALA A 208 7.72 -6.35 -8.70
CA ALA A 208 7.79 -7.79 -8.95
C ALA A 208 7.97 -8.03 -10.45
N LEU A 209 8.97 -8.83 -10.83
CA LEU A 209 9.37 -9.16 -12.20
C LEU A 209 8.58 -10.33 -12.83
N CYS A 210 7.73 -11.02 -12.07
CA CYS A 210 6.93 -12.13 -12.57
C CYS A 210 5.74 -11.65 -13.41
N PHE A 211 5.96 -11.62 -14.71
CA PHE A 211 4.96 -11.29 -15.73
C PHE A 211 4.02 -12.39 -16.12
N ASP A 212 4.36 -13.60 -15.70
CA ASP A 212 3.61 -14.79 -16.02
C ASP A 212 2.32 -14.92 -15.18
N GLU A 213 2.08 -13.99 -14.25
CA GLU A 213 0.96 -14.09 -13.32
C GLU A 213 -0.37 -14.20 -14.05
N HIS A 214 -0.62 -13.44 -15.12
CA HIS A 214 -1.89 -13.49 -15.86
C HIS A 214 -1.82 -14.20 -17.22
N GLN A 215 -0.61 -14.44 -17.74
CA GLN A 215 -0.41 -15.06 -19.04
C GLN A 215 0.88 -15.86 -19.04
N PRO A 216 0.91 -17.11 -19.54
CA PRO A 216 2.15 -17.87 -19.62
C PRO A 216 3.22 -17.11 -20.39
N LEU A 217 4.48 -17.16 -19.94
CA LEU A 217 5.59 -16.45 -20.59
C LEU A 217 5.71 -16.79 -22.08
N LEU A 218 5.43 -18.05 -22.45
CA LEU A 218 5.44 -18.51 -23.84
C LEU A 218 4.38 -17.83 -24.70
N ASP A 219 3.22 -17.48 -24.12
CA ASP A 219 2.15 -16.79 -24.82
C ASP A 219 2.39 -15.27 -24.84
N ALA A 220 3.10 -14.75 -23.84
CA ALA A 220 3.49 -13.35 -23.78
C ALA A 220 4.68 -13.03 -24.70
N ALA A 221 5.53 -14.02 -24.99
CA ALA A 221 6.71 -13.87 -25.83
C ALA A 221 6.33 -13.33 -27.22
N GLY A 222 6.92 -12.19 -27.61
CA GLY A 222 6.63 -11.53 -28.88
C GLY A 222 5.45 -10.55 -28.88
N THR A 223 4.81 -10.31 -27.72
CA THR A 223 3.80 -9.26 -27.59
C THR A 223 4.43 -7.89 -27.25
N GLU A 224 3.78 -6.80 -27.66
CA GLU A 224 4.16 -5.43 -27.24
C GLU A 224 4.18 -5.28 -25.72
N ARG A 225 3.31 -6.01 -25.01
CA ARG A 225 3.27 -6.06 -23.54
C ARG A 225 4.53 -6.69 -22.94
N ALA A 226 5.02 -7.78 -23.52
CA ALA A 226 6.27 -8.40 -23.08
C ALA A 226 7.49 -7.53 -23.40
N ALA A 227 7.49 -6.84 -24.54
CA ALA A 227 8.51 -5.84 -24.85
C ALA A 227 8.49 -4.71 -23.81
N ALA A 228 7.32 -4.09 -23.58
CA ALA A 228 7.13 -3.03 -22.58
C ALA A 228 7.51 -3.43 -21.14
N TRP A 229 7.54 -4.73 -20.85
CA TRP A 229 7.98 -5.25 -19.55
C TRP A 229 9.48 -5.41 -19.40
N GLU A 230 10.13 -6.00 -20.40
CA GLU A 230 11.60 -6.05 -20.41
C GLU A 230 12.20 -4.63 -20.38
N LEU A 231 11.45 -3.64 -20.89
CA LEU A 231 11.74 -2.22 -20.76
C LEU A 231 11.58 -1.65 -19.34
N ALA A 232 10.74 -2.27 -18.50
CA ALA A 232 10.40 -1.75 -17.16
C ALA A 232 11.20 -2.39 -16.02
N ARG A 233 11.91 -3.50 -16.30
CA ARG A 233 12.84 -4.15 -15.36
C ARG A 233 14.17 -3.40 -15.24
#